data_AF-A0A9W4SFE7-F1
#
_entry.id   AF-A0A9W4SFE7-F1
#
_cell.length_a   1.000
_cell.length_b   1.000
_cell.length_c   1.000
_cell.angle_alpha   90.00
_cell.angle_beta   90.00
_cell.angle_gamma   90.00
#
_symmetry.space_group_name_H-M   'P 1'
#
loop_
_entity.id
_entity.type
_entity.pdbx_description
1 polymer ?
#
loop_
_entity_poly.entity_id
_entity_poly.type
_entity_poly.pdbx_seq_one_letter_code
_entity_poly.pdbx_strand_id
1 'polypeptide(L)' 'MKNEWNNMRDKLVEKQESGELAHDIEIPEVSSINNWIARFTAKSKKNLSEQAIASF' A
#
# COMPACT_ATOMS: atom_id res chain seq x y z
N MET A 1 1.17 -19.64 -15.14
CA MET A 1 0.12 -19.49 -14.11
C MET A 1 0.14 -18.03 -13.64
N LYS A 2 -0.97 -17.29 -13.80
CA LYS A 2 -1.09 -15.93 -13.24
C LYS A 2 -1.39 -16.09 -11.75
N ASN A 3 -0.43 -15.75 -10.90
CA ASN A 3 -0.57 -15.86 -9.46
C ASN A 3 -1.63 -14.84 -8.98
N GLU A 4 -2.50 -15.23 -8.05
CA GLU A 4 -3.63 -14.40 -7.56
C GLU A 4 -3.21 -13.01 -7.04
N TRP A 5 -1.94 -12.82 -6.71
CA TRP A 5 -1.35 -11.53 -6.34
C TRP A 5 -1.38 -10.48 -7.47
N ASN A 6 -1.20 -10.89 -8.73
CA ASN A 6 -1.35 -9.98 -9.87
C ASN A 6 -2.80 -9.48 -9.96
N ASN A 7 -3.77 -10.35 -9.62
CA ASN A 7 -5.19 -10.02 -9.61
C ASN A 7 -5.54 -8.97 -8.55
N MET A 8 -4.90 -9.01 -7.37
CA MET A 8 -5.14 -8.01 -6.31
C MET A 8 -4.64 -6.61 -6.72
N ARG A 9 -3.46 -6.52 -7.34
CA ARG A 9 -2.93 -5.23 -7.81
C ARG A 9 -3.80 -4.64 -8.91
N ASP A 10 -4.17 -5.44 -9.91
CA ASP A 10 -5.01 -4.99 -11.03
C ASP A 10 -6.36 -4.46 -10.53
N LYS A 11 -7.00 -5.14 -9.57
CA LYS A 11 -8.24 -4.67 -8.94
C LYS A 11 -8.10 -3.36 -8.17
N LEU A 12 -6.95 -3.13 -7.52
CA LEU A 12 -6.70 -1.87 -6.84
C LEU A 12 -6.51 -0.74 -7.86
N VAL A 13 -5.86 -1.01 -8.99
CA VAL A 13 -5.69 -0.05 -10.10
C VAL A 13 -7.05 0.30 -10.70
N GLU A 14 -7.91 -0.68 -11.00
CA GLU A 14 -9.29 -0.44 -11.46
C GLU A 14 -10.08 0.43 -10.47
N LYS A 15 -9.88 0.24 -9.16
CA LYS A 15 -10.50 1.07 -8.12
C LYS A 15 -9.95 2.49 -8.07
N GLN A 16 -8.68 2.71 -8.44
CA GLN A 16 -8.18 4.06 -8.64
C GLN A 16 -8.81 4.69 -9.88
N GLU A 17 -8.76 4.02 -11.04
CA GLU A 17 -9.32 4.55 -12.30
C GLU A 17 -10.81 4.89 -12.20
N SER A 18 -11.58 4.13 -11.43
CA SER A 18 -13.00 4.40 -11.15
C SER A 18 -13.25 5.52 -10.13
N GLY A 19 -12.21 6.00 -9.45
CA GLY A 19 -12.30 7.05 -8.42
C GLY A 19 -12.76 6.54 -7.05
N GLU A 20 -12.90 5.22 -6.86
CA GLU A 20 -13.17 4.63 -5.54
C GLU A 20 -11.96 4.72 -4.60
N LEU A 21 -10.75 4.77 -5.16
CA LEU A 21 -9.51 5.04 -4.45
C LEU A 21 -8.91 6.36 -4.93
N ALA A 22 -8.35 7.12 -3.98
CA ALA A 22 -7.67 8.36 -4.27
C ALA A 22 -6.43 8.08 -5.14
N HIS A 23 -6.26 8.89 -6.20
CA HIS A 23 -5.18 8.71 -7.19
C HIS A 23 -3.79 9.05 -6.65
N ASP A 24 -3.71 9.78 -5.54
CA ASP A 24 -2.47 10.13 -4.86
C ASP A 24 -1.90 8.97 -4.01
N ILE A 25 -2.66 7.88 -3.85
CA ILE A 25 -2.20 6.68 -3.17
C ILE A 25 -1.43 5.79 -4.15
N GLU A 26 -0.10 5.73 -4.03
CA GLU A 26 0.69 4.77 -4.81
C GLU A 26 0.28 3.32 -4.47
N ILE A 27 -0.15 2.54 -5.47
CA ILE A 27 -0.37 1.09 -5.32
C ILE A 27 0.97 0.38 -5.50
N PRO A 28 1.57 -0.15 -4.42
CA PRO A 28 2.88 -0.76 -4.52
C PRO A 28 2.80 -2.07 -5.30
N GLU A 29 3.75 -2.27 -6.20
CA GLU A 29 3.96 -3.58 -6.81
C GLU A 29 4.62 -4.51 -5.77
N VAL A 30 3.82 -5.39 -5.16
CA VAL A 30 4.29 -6.35 -4.17
C VAL A 30 4.32 -7.75 -4.77
N SER A 31 5.53 -8.21 -5.05
CA SER A 31 5.83 -9.54 -5.57
C SER A 31 5.59 -10.67 -4.55
N SER A 32 5.39 -10.35 -3.27
CA SER A 32 5.06 -11.31 -2.21
C SER A 32 4.38 -10.65 -1.00
N ILE A 33 3.61 -11.44 -0.24
CA ILE A 33 3.00 -11.04 1.05
C ILE A 33 4.06 -10.49 2.02
N ASN A 34 5.22 -11.14 2.09
CA ASN A 34 6.29 -10.73 3.00
C ASN A 34 6.81 -9.32 2.67
N ASN A 35 6.93 -9.00 1.37
CA ASN A 35 7.30 -7.66 0.93
C ASN A 35 6.22 -6.62 1.30
N TRP A 36 4.94 -6.98 1.17
CA TRP A 36 3.83 -6.12 1.56
C TRP A 36 3.81 -5.84 3.06
N ILE A 37 3.93 -6.88 3.90
CA ILE A 37 3.98 -6.75 5.37
C ILE A 37 5.18 -5.88 5.78
N ALA A 38 6.36 -6.10 5.18
CA ALA A 38 7.55 -5.32 5.48
C ALA A 38 7.36 -3.82 5.17
N ARG A 39 6.82 -3.50 3.99
CA ARG A 39 6.54 -2.11 3.57
C ARG A 39 5.48 -1.45 4.44
N PHE A 40 4.39 -2.15 4.75
CA PHE A 40 3.36 -1.65 5.65
C PHE A 40 3.93 -1.37 7.04
N THR A 41 4.69 -2.31 7.60
CA THR A 41 5.31 -2.15 8.93
C THR A 41 6.27 -0.96 8.96
N ALA A 42 7.08 -0.76 7.91
CA ALA A 42 7.98 0.39 7.81
C ALA A 42 7.21 1.72 7.76
N LYS A 43 6.15 1.80 6.94
CA LYS A 43 5.31 3.00 6.83
C LYS A 43 4.59 3.33 8.14
N SER A 44 4.01 2.33 8.80
CA SER A 44 3.32 2.51 10.09
C SER A 44 4.27 2.98 11.19
N LYS A 45 5.50 2.43 11.27
CA LYS A 45 6.52 2.91 12.23
C LYS A 45 6.89 4.37 11.98
N LYS A 46 7.06 4.76 10.71
CA LYS A 46 7.38 6.14 10.33
C LYS A 46 6.25 7.09 10.74
N ASN A 47 5.00 6.79 10.39
CA ASN A 47 3.85 7.63 10.77
C ASN A 47 3.72 7.78 12.29
N LEU A 48 3.92 6.71 13.06
CA LEU A 48 3.88 6.77 14.53
C LEU A 48 5.00 7.65 15.10
N SER A 49 6.21 7.56 14.53
CA SER A 49 7.32 8.43 14.96
C SER A 49 7.06 9.90 14.61
N GLU A 50 6.49 10.18 13.45
CA GLU A 50 6.15 11.55 13.03
C GLU A 50 5.04 12.14 13.88
N GLN A 51 4.01 11.36 14.23
CA GLN A 51 2.96 11.78 15.16
C GLN A 51 3.51 12.05 16.56
N ALA A 52 4.42 11.21 17.05
CA ALA A 52 5.04 11.40 18.35
C ALA A 52 5.85 12.71 18.39
N ILE A 53 6.61 13.01 17.33
CA ILE A 53 7.38 14.26 17.22
C ILE A 53 6.45 15.48 17.11
N ALA A 54 5.37 15.39 16.33
CA ALA A 54 4.41 16.49 16.15
C ALA A 54 3.55 16.78 17.40
N SER A 55 3.59 15.90 18.41
CA SER A 55 2.81 16.04 19.65
C SER A 55 3.62 16.65 20.81
N PHE A 56 4.89 16.99 20.60
CA PHE A 56 5.75 17.73 21.54
C PHE A 56 5.73 19.24 21.24
#